data_AF-B0B5I6-F1
#
_entry.id   AF-B0B5I6-F1
#
_cell.length_a   1.000
_cell.length_b   1.000
_cell.length_c   1.000
_cell.angle_alpha   90.00
_cell.angle_beta   90.00
_cell.angle_gamma   90.00
#
_symmetry.space_group_name_H-M   'P 1'
#
loop_
_entity.id
_entity.type
_entity.pdbx_description
1 polymer ?
#
loop_
_entity_poly.entity_id
_entity_poly.type
_entity_poly.pdbx_seq_one_letter_code
_entity_poly.pdbx_strand_id
1 'polypeptide(L)'
;LNIDKNQVLRYLGYKGQEFSSEINTLMEECIKEIKTLITLRATYKYSSVHINNQANLVDINLKLKGKDILHHLEESNKCCVMAATLGSKVDRKILYYEKVNMTKAVILDACATTAIEEYCDLIENEVKKEVEKDKLNINWRYSPGYGDLDISIQRELLKSLDAER
;
A
#
# COMPACT_ATOMS: atom_id res chain seq x y z
N LEU A 1 11.71 6.61 5.22
CA LEU A 1 10.83 5.51 5.66
C LEU A 1 11.46 4.82 6.86
N ASN A 2 10.72 4.76 7.96
CA ASN A 2 11.08 3.88 9.07
C ASN A 2 10.65 2.46 8.67
N ILE A 3 11.52 1.47 8.85
CA ILE A 3 11.17 0.07 8.59
C ILE A 3 11.25 -0.61 9.94
N ASP A 4 10.11 -0.69 10.62
CA ASP A 4 10.03 -1.28 11.95
C ASP A 4 10.29 -2.77 11.88
N LYS A 5 11.37 -3.18 12.54
CA LYS A 5 11.80 -4.55 12.66
C LYS A 5 10.72 -5.48 13.21
N ASN A 6 9.86 -5.00 14.12
CA ASN A 6 8.77 -5.81 14.65
C ASN A 6 7.70 -6.10 13.58
N GLN A 7 7.45 -5.16 12.67
CA GLN A 7 6.56 -5.38 11.52
C GLN A 7 7.18 -6.36 10.53
N VAL A 8 8.48 -6.24 10.26
CA VAL A 8 9.21 -7.21 9.42
C VAL A 8 9.08 -8.62 10.01
N LEU A 9 9.35 -8.78 11.30
CA LEU A 9 9.19 -10.06 12.00
C LEU A 9 7.74 -10.58 11.92
N ARG A 10 6.74 -9.71 12.08
CA ARG A 10 5.33 -10.07 11.95
C ARG A 10 5.03 -10.66 10.57
N TYR A 11 5.50 -10.02 9.50
CA TYR A 11 5.34 -10.52 8.12
C TYR A 11 6.12 -11.82 7.86
N LEU A 12 7.22 -12.04 8.58
CA LEU A 12 7.94 -13.33 8.57
C LEU A 12 7.23 -14.45 9.36
N GLY A 13 6.07 -14.17 9.96
CA GLY A 13 5.31 -15.16 10.74
C GLY A 13 5.89 -15.40 12.15
N TYR A 14 6.71 -14.48 12.65
CA TYR A 14 7.26 -14.55 13.99
C TYR A 14 6.17 -14.41 15.06
N LYS A 15 6.18 -15.33 16.03
CA LYS A 15 5.20 -15.38 17.14
C LYS A 15 5.88 -15.46 18.51
N GLY A 16 7.12 -14.96 18.61
CA GLY A 16 7.92 -15.00 19.84
C GLY A 16 8.85 -16.21 19.97
N GLN A 17 9.20 -16.86 18.86
CA GLN A 17 10.19 -17.95 18.87
C GLN A 17 11.60 -17.40 19.12
N GLU A 18 12.56 -18.16 19.63
CA GLU A 18 13.95 -17.69 19.57
C GLU A 18 14.48 -17.79 18.12
N PHE A 19 15.18 -16.76 17.64
CA PHE A 19 15.86 -16.79 16.34
C PHE A 19 17.33 -16.41 16.51
N SER A 20 18.17 -16.97 15.65
CA SER A 20 19.61 -16.86 15.80
C SER A 20 20.13 -15.45 15.49
N SER A 21 21.30 -15.11 16.03
CA SER A 21 21.95 -13.82 15.78
C SER A 21 22.27 -13.60 14.29
N GLU A 22 22.45 -14.68 13.52
CA GLU A 22 22.64 -14.64 12.08
C GLU A 22 21.40 -14.12 11.35
N ILE A 23 20.21 -14.60 11.71
CA ILE A 23 18.94 -14.12 11.12
C ILE A 23 18.70 -12.66 11.49
N ASN A 24 19.02 -12.29 12.73
CA ASN A 24 18.94 -10.91 13.17
C ASN A 24 19.85 -9.98 12.35
N THR A 25 21.10 -10.42 12.11
CA THR A 25 22.08 -9.68 11.31
C THR A 25 21.61 -9.55 9.86
N LEU A 26 21.12 -10.65 9.27
CA LEU A 26 20.61 -10.67 7.90
C LEU A 26 19.40 -9.74 7.72
N MET A 27 18.53 -9.65 8.73
CA MET A 27 17.40 -8.71 8.72
C MET A 27 17.87 -7.25 8.76
N GLU A 28 18.82 -6.90 9.63
CA GLU A 28 19.42 -5.56 9.65
C GLU A 28 20.08 -5.20 8.31
N GLU A 29 20.75 -6.15 7.68
CA GLU A 29 21.31 -5.98 6.34
C GLU A 29 20.23 -5.71 5.29
N CYS A 30 19.13 -6.48 5.27
CA CYS A 30 18.02 -6.28 4.34
C CYS A 30 17.33 -4.93 4.55
N ILE A 31 17.12 -4.51 5.80
CA ILE A 31 16.55 -3.20 6.14
C ILE A 31 17.44 -2.07 5.63
N LYS A 32 18.78 -2.19 5.74
CA LYS A 32 19.71 -1.21 5.19
C LYS A 32 19.70 -1.23 3.66
N GLU A 33 19.75 -2.42 3.07
CA GLU A 33 19.81 -2.62 1.63
C GLU A 33 18.58 -2.06 0.92
N ILE A 34 17.38 -2.36 1.40
CA ILE A 34 16.14 -1.91 0.74
C ILE A 34 16.03 -0.38 0.70
N LYS A 35 16.49 0.32 1.76
CA LYS A 35 16.52 1.79 1.79
C LYS A 35 17.37 2.40 0.66
N THR A 36 18.35 1.66 0.15
CA THR A 36 19.17 2.10 -1.01
C THR A 36 18.54 1.78 -2.37
N LEU A 37 17.61 0.83 -2.41
CA LEU A 37 16.95 0.37 -3.64
C LEU A 37 15.68 1.16 -3.95
N ILE A 38 14.97 1.56 -2.91
CA ILE A 38 13.67 2.23 -2.99
C ILE A 38 13.77 3.50 -3.85
N THR A 39 12.80 3.65 -4.76
CA THR A 39 12.54 4.87 -5.50
C THR A 39 11.04 5.14 -5.39
N LEU A 40 10.64 5.86 -4.35
CA LEU A 40 9.23 6.10 -4.03
C LEU A 40 8.55 6.90 -5.12
N ARG A 41 7.35 6.46 -5.49
CA ARG A 41 6.41 7.22 -6.31
C ARG A 41 5.01 6.99 -5.79
N ALA A 42 4.23 8.05 -5.76
CA ALA A 42 2.82 7.97 -5.49
C ALA A 42 2.06 9.03 -6.28
N THR A 43 0.77 8.77 -6.47
CA THR A 43 -0.20 9.74 -6.97
C THR A 43 -1.51 9.49 -6.25
N TYR A 44 -2.27 10.55 -6.02
CA TYR A 44 -3.63 10.44 -5.53
C TYR A 44 -4.49 11.55 -6.14
N LYS A 45 -5.78 11.26 -6.30
CA LYS A 45 -6.79 12.20 -6.81
C LYS A 45 -8.01 12.15 -5.92
N TYR A 46 -8.59 13.33 -5.69
CA TYR A 46 -9.89 13.45 -5.04
C TYR A 46 -11.00 13.37 -6.09
N SER A 47 -12.11 12.75 -5.74
CA SER A 47 -13.32 12.72 -6.55
C SER A 47 -14.57 12.81 -5.69
N SER A 48 -15.59 13.53 -6.15
CA SER A 48 -16.94 13.46 -5.62
C SER A 48 -17.51 12.04 -5.77
N VAL A 49 -18.23 11.60 -4.74
CA VAL A 49 -18.83 10.27 -4.66
C VAL A 49 -20.32 10.36 -4.92
N HIS A 50 -20.81 9.58 -5.87
CA HIS A 50 -22.25 9.43 -6.15
C HIS A 50 -22.65 7.97 -6.12
N ILE A 51 -23.45 7.59 -5.11
CA ILE A 51 -23.89 6.22 -4.90
C ILE A 51 -25.27 5.99 -5.54
N ASN A 52 -25.34 5.04 -6.48
CA ASN A 52 -26.58 4.50 -7.03
C ASN A 52 -26.32 3.07 -7.55
N ASN A 53 -26.64 2.05 -6.73
CA ASN A 53 -26.28 0.62 -6.92
C ASN A 53 -24.77 0.31 -7.05
N GLN A 54 -23.93 1.34 -7.18
CA GLN A 54 -22.48 1.35 -7.25
C GLN A 54 -21.99 2.76 -6.87
N ALA A 55 -20.74 2.89 -6.42
CA ALA A 55 -20.12 4.18 -6.15
C ALA A 55 -19.48 4.71 -7.43
N ASN A 56 -19.90 5.89 -7.87
CA ASN A 56 -19.33 6.58 -9.02
C ASN A 56 -18.43 7.71 -8.51
N LEU A 57 -17.14 7.63 -8.86
CA LEU A 57 -16.16 8.67 -8.64
C LEU A 57 -16.08 9.51 -9.91
N VAL A 58 -16.85 10.61 -9.91
CA VAL A 58 -17.17 11.38 -11.13
C VAL A 58 -15.96 12.05 -11.75
N ASP A 59 -15.10 12.67 -10.94
CA ASP A 59 -13.97 13.48 -11.43
C ASP A 59 -12.86 12.64 -12.06
N ILE A 60 -12.78 11.36 -11.69
CA ILE A 60 -11.79 10.41 -12.22
C ILE A 60 -12.42 9.31 -13.08
N ASN A 61 -13.72 9.39 -13.35
CA ASN A 61 -14.49 8.41 -14.13
C ASN A 61 -14.25 6.95 -13.70
N LEU A 62 -14.30 6.68 -12.40
CA LEU A 62 -14.11 5.35 -11.82
C LEU A 62 -15.42 4.85 -11.19
N LYS A 63 -15.74 3.57 -11.40
CA LYS A 63 -16.96 2.93 -10.91
C LYS A 63 -16.60 1.77 -10.01
N LEU A 64 -16.98 1.87 -8.74
CA LEU A 64 -16.71 0.84 -7.73
C LEU A 64 -17.99 0.06 -7.43
N LYS A 65 -17.90 -1.26 -7.53
CA LYS A 65 -19.01 -2.20 -7.29
C LYS A 65 -18.67 -3.10 -6.11
N GLY A 66 -19.68 -3.46 -5.35
CA GLY A 66 -19.56 -4.26 -4.13
C GLY A 66 -20.35 -3.62 -3.00
N LYS A 67 -21.00 -4.42 -2.17
CA LYS A 67 -21.74 -3.99 -0.99
C LYS A 67 -20.81 -3.39 0.06
N ASP A 68 -19.62 -3.94 0.23
CA ASP A 68 -18.69 -3.52 1.28
C ASP A 68 -18.09 -2.14 0.95
N ILE A 69 -17.71 -1.91 -0.31
CA ILE A 69 -17.20 -0.60 -0.75
C ILE A 69 -18.32 0.47 -0.76
N LEU A 70 -19.57 0.07 -1.04
CA LEU A 70 -20.71 0.98 -0.96
C LEU A 70 -20.96 1.42 0.48
N HIS A 71 -20.97 0.47 1.42
CA HIS A 71 -21.13 0.76 2.84
C HIS A 71 -19.96 1.62 3.36
N HIS A 72 -18.73 1.31 2.94
CA HIS A 72 -17.54 2.08 3.31
C HIS A 72 -17.61 3.56 2.89
N LEU A 73 -18.30 3.87 1.78
CA LEU A 73 -18.42 5.21 1.21
C LEU A 73 -19.77 5.89 1.48
N GLU A 74 -20.69 5.27 2.23
CA GLU A 74 -22.10 5.70 2.31
C GLU A 74 -22.30 7.10 2.89
N GLU A 75 -21.46 7.50 3.85
CA GLU A 75 -21.46 8.85 4.46
C GLU A 75 -20.43 9.78 3.82
N SER A 76 -19.72 9.33 2.78
CA SER A 76 -18.64 10.08 2.14
C SER A 76 -19.15 10.88 0.94
N ASN A 77 -18.87 12.18 0.93
CA ASN A 77 -19.15 13.05 -0.22
C ASN A 77 -17.95 13.19 -1.20
N LYS A 78 -16.75 12.81 -0.74
CA LYS A 78 -15.49 12.80 -1.48
C LYS A 78 -14.74 11.50 -1.19
N CYS A 79 -13.98 11.02 -2.16
CA CYS A 79 -13.09 9.89 -2.04
C CYS A 79 -11.70 10.29 -2.55
N CYS A 80 -10.67 9.96 -1.78
CA CYS A 80 -9.28 10.04 -2.22
C CYS A 80 -8.86 8.66 -2.73
N VAL A 81 -8.46 8.58 -3.99
CA VAL A 81 -7.96 7.34 -4.59
C VAL A 81 -6.46 7.51 -4.81
N MET A 82 -5.68 6.53 -4.35
CA MET A 82 -4.22 6.61 -4.40
C MET A 82 -3.59 5.35 -5.02
N ALA A 83 -2.38 5.53 -5.55
CA ALA A 83 -1.47 4.46 -5.93
C ALA A 83 -0.05 4.82 -5.45
N ALA A 84 0.67 3.82 -4.94
CA ALA A 84 2.03 3.99 -4.42
C ALA A 84 2.91 2.80 -4.81
N THR A 85 4.22 3.03 -4.94
CA THR A 85 5.20 1.99 -5.26
C THR A 85 6.56 2.28 -4.63
N LEU A 86 7.29 1.21 -4.29
CA LEU A 86 8.71 1.28 -3.90
C LEU A 86 9.67 1.33 -5.10
N GLY A 87 9.15 1.13 -6.31
CA GLY A 87 9.90 1.10 -7.55
C GLY A 87 10.47 -0.28 -7.90
N SER A 88 10.57 -0.57 -9.20
CA SER A 88 10.91 -1.89 -9.75
C SER A 88 12.30 -2.43 -9.39
N LYS A 89 13.19 -1.60 -8.81
CA LYS A 89 14.50 -2.06 -8.31
C LYS A 89 14.34 -3.01 -7.13
N VAL A 90 13.31 -2.83 -6.30
CA VAL A 90 13.03 -3.71 -5.16
C VAL A 90 12.64 -5.10 -5.66
N ASP A 91 11.65 -5.20 -6.55
CA ASP A 91 11.18 -6.46 -7.13
C ASP A 91 12.32 -7.22 -7.83
N ARG A 92 13.12 -6.52 -8.65
CA ARG A 92 14.28 -7.12 -9.33
C ARG A 92 15.28 -7.70 -8.34
N LYS A 93 15.47 -7.08 -7.18
CA LYS A 93 16.41 -7.54 -6.17
C LYS A 93 15.87 -8.74 -5.40
N ILE A 94 14.58 -8.76 -5.10
CA ILE A 94 13.89 -9.92 -4.51
C ILE A 94 14.01 -11.12 -5.45
N LEU A 95 13.64 -10.96 -6.73
CA LEU A 95 13.75 -12.00 -7.76
C LEU A 95 15.19 -12.50 -7.96
N TYR A 96 16.19 -11.63 -7.77
CA TYR A 96 17.59 -12.05 -7.77
C TYR A 96 17.90 -12.95 -6.56
N TYR A 97 17.50 -12.54 -5.35
CA TYR A 97 17.74 -13.32 -4.14
C TYR A 97 16.96 -14.63 -4.11
N GLU A 98 15.78 -14.73 -4.72
CA GLU A 98 15.08 -16.02 -4.84
C GLU A 98 15.95 -17.10 -5.51
N LYS A 99 16.88 -16.70 -6.39
CA LYS A 99 17.76 -17.62 -7.11
C LYS A 99 19.04 -17.97 -6.35
N VAL A 100 19.55 -17.04 -5.53
CA VAL A 100 20.90 -17.17 -4.92
C VAL A 100 20.89 -17.26 -3.40
N ASN A 101 19.82 -16.81 -2.74
CA ASN A 101 19.64 -16.81 -1.30
C ASN A 101 18.15 -16.63 -0.93
N MET A 102 17.43 -17.76 -0.83
CA MET A 102 15.99 -17.75 -0.55
C MET A 102 15.64 -17.06 0.77
N THR A 103 16.44 -17.27 1.83
CA THR A 103 16.23 -16.62 3.13
C THR A 103 16.27 -15.09 3.00
N LYS A 104 17.25 -14.57 2.24
CA LYS A 104 17.38 -13.13 2.01
C LYS A 104 16.24 -12.59 1.15
N ALA A 105 15.74 -13.37 0.20
CA ALA A 105 14.58 -12.98 -0.61
C ALA A 105 13.35 -12.74 0.25
N VAL A 106 13.01 -13.70 1.12
CA VAL A 106 11.85 -13.63 2.01
C VAL A 106 11.98 -12.48 3.02
N ILE A 107 13.17 -12.27 3.60
CA ILE A 107 13.41 -11.15 4.52
C ILE A 107 13.31 -9.81 3.80
N LEU A 108 13.87 -9.69 2.59
CA LEU A 108 13.81 -8.46 1.81
C LEU A 108 12.38 -8.14 1.38
N ASP A 109 11.58 -9.14 1.03
CA ASP A 109 10.16 -9.02 0.71
C ASP A 109 9.31 -8.56 1.91
N ALA A 110 9.57 -9.10 3.11
CA ALA A 110 8.96 -8.62 4.34
C ALA A 110 9.36 -7.16 4.67
N CYS A 111 10.61 -6.78 4.38
CA CYS A 111 11.05 -5.38 4.47
C CYS A 111 10.32 -4.48 3.46
N ALA A 112 10.10 -4.97 2.23
CA ALA A 112 9.36 -4.24 1.19
C ALA A 112 7.90 -4.03 1.59
N THR A 113 7.24 -5.08 2.08
CA THR A 113 5.87 -5.01 2.60
C THR A 113 5.76 -3.99 3.73
N THR A 114 6.70 -3.99 4.67
CA THR A 114 6.73 -3.00 5.76
C THR A 114 6.94 -1.57 5.23
N ALA A 115 7.84 -1.40 4.24
CA ALA A 115 8.18 -0.09 3.69
C ALA A 115 7.04 0.53 2.87
N ILE A 116 6.26 -0.28 2.12
CA ILE A 116 5.13 0.25 1.35
C ILE A 116 3.97 0.66 2.25
N GLU A 117 3.70 -0.08 3.33
CA GLU A 117 2.69 0.31 4.33
C GLU A 117 3.05 1.63 5.01
N GLU A 118 4.29 1.78 5.47
CA GLU A 118 4.78 3.05 6.03
C GLU A 118 4.62 4.20 5.04
N TYR A 119 4.87 3.96 3.74
CA TYR A 119 4.71 5.00 2.74
C TYR A 119 3.24 5.37 2.49
N CYS A 120 2.35 4.38 2.47
CA CYS A 120 0.90 4.59 2.41
C CYS A 120 0.40 5.37 3.64
N ASP A 121 0.90 5.09 4.84
CA ASP A 121 0.58 5.83 6.06
C ASP A 121 1.03 7.30 5.98
N LEU A 122 2.19 7.58 5.38
CA LEU A 122 2.64 8.95 5.15
C LEU A 122 1.70 9.70 4.21
N ILE A 123 1.28 9.08 3.10
CA ILE A 123 0.33 9.67 2.14
C ILE A 123 -1.03 9.90 2.80
N GLU A 124 -1.55 8.93 3.57
CA GLU A 124 -2.80 9.07 4.30
C GLU A 124 -2.75 10.25 5.29
N ASN A 125 -1.64 10.40 6.01
CA ASN A 125 -1.45 11.53 6.92
C ASN A 125 -1.36 12.89 6.18
N GLU A 126 -0.82 12.93 4.97
CA GLU A 126 -0.84 14.12 4.11
C GLU A 126 -2.26 14.46 3.69
N VAL A 127 -2.99 13.48 3.14
CA VAL A 127 -4.41 13.62 2.75
C VAL A 127 -5.26 14.09 3.93
N LYS A 128 -5.05 13.53 5.13
CA LYS A 128 -5.76 13.94 6.35
C LYS A 128 -5.55 15.42 6.66
N LYS A 129 -4.31 15.90 6.64
CA LYS A 129 -3.97 17.31 6.89
C LYS A 129 -4.55 18.25 5.83
N GLU A 130 -4.68 17.79 4.60
CA GLU A 130 -5.30 18.57 3.52
C GLU A 130 -6.79 18.77 3.77
N VAL A 131 -7.52 17.69 4.06
CA VAL A 131 -8.99 17.74 4.23
C VAL A 131 -9.42 18.35 5.56
N GLU A 132 -8.57 18.31 6.60
CA GLU A 132 -8.81 18.99 7.89
C GLU A 132 -9.01 20.51 7.72
N LYS A 133 -8.39 21.13 6.69
CA LYS A 133 -8.58 22.56 6.36
C LYS A 133 -10.03 22.88 5.97
N ASP A 134 -10.72 21.89 5.40
CA ASP A 134 -12.13 21.97 5.01
C ASP A 134 -13.08 21.44 6.10
N LYS A 135 -12.57 21.20 7.33
CA LYS A 135 -13.30 20.57 8.45
C LYS A 135 -13.85 19.17 8.12
N LEU A 136 -13.18 18.47 7.22
CA LEU A 136 -13.48 17.08 6.88
C LEU A 136 -12.54 16.15 7.65
N ASN A 137 -12.90 14.86 7.67
CA ASN A 137 -12.05 13.79 8.18
C ASN A 137 -12.01 12.66 7.14
N ILE A 138 -11.04 11.75 7.29
CA ILE A 138 -10.93 10.55 6.46
C ILE A 138 -11.39 9.30 7.24
N ASN A 139 -11.91 8.33 6.51
CA ASN A 139 -12.10 6.96 7.00
C ASN A 139 -10.82 6.13 6.76
N TRP A 140 -10.86 4.83 7.02
CA TRP A 140 -9.72 3.91 6.85
C TRP A 140 -9.49 3.54 5.37
N ARG A 141 -8.25 3.16 5.00
CA ARG A 141 -7.92 2.79 3.60
C ARG A 141 -8.58 1.49 3.14
N TYR A 142 -9.27 1.52 2.00
CA TYR A 142 -9.87 0.35 1.35
C TYR A 142 -9.19 0.07 0.01
N SER A 143 -8.77 -1.18 -0.25
CA SER A 143 -8.11 -1.57 -1.52
C SER A 143 -8.92 -2.61 -2.29
N PRO A 144 -8.76 -2.71 -3.63
CA PRO A 144 -9.29 -3.82 -4.41
C PRO A 144 -8.85 -5.19 -3.89
N GLY A 145 -9.74 -6.18 -3.91
CA GLY A 145 -9.52 -7.51 -3.35
C GLY A 145 -9.90 -7.67 -1.88
N TYR A 146 -10.20 -6.58 -1.18
CA TYR A 146 -10.87 -6.63 0.13
C TYR A 146 -12.38 -6.77 -0.03
N GLY A 147 -13.02 -7.47 0.91
CA GLY A 147 -14.46 -7.66 0.93
C GLY A 147 -14.98 -8.24 -0.38
N ASP A 148 -16.01 -7.60 -0.95
CA ASP A 148 -16.56 -7.93 -2.27
C ASP A 148 -16.14 -6.98 -3.39
N LEU A 149 -15.11 -6.14 -3.19
CA LEU A 149 -14.54 -5.30 -4.25
C LEU A 149 -13.60 -6.13 -5.13
N ASP A 150 -14.00 -6.36 -6.38
CA ASP A 150 -13.26 -7.18 -7.33
C ASP A 150 -11.84 -6.66 -7.59
N ILE A 151 -10.84 -7.53 -7.44
CA ILE A 151 -9.42 -7.23 -7.64
C ILE A 151 -9.09 -6.75 -9.06
N SER A 152 -9.90 -7.08 -10.06
CA SER A 152 -9.72 -6.68 -11.46
C SER A 152 -9.92 -5.18 -11.69
N ILE A 153 -10.60 -4.47 -10.79
CA ILE A 153 -10.80 -3.01 -10.88
C ILE A 153 -9.49 -2.23 -10.82
N GLN A 154 -8.40 -2.84 -10.31
CA GLN A 154 -7.08 -2.19 -10.22
C GLN A 154 -6.61 -1.59 -11.55
N ARG A 155 -6.91 -2.23 -12.68
CA ARG A 155 -6.52 -1.69 -13.99
C ARG A 155 -7.20 -0.36 -14.29
N GLU A 156 -8.49 -0.26 -13.98
CA GLU A 156 -9.28 0.95 -14.19
C GLU A 156 -8.90 2.05 -13.18
N LEU A 157 -8.59 1.65 -11.94
CA LEU A 157 -8.09 2.53 -10.90
C LEU A 157 -6.72 3.13 -11.28
N LEU A 158 -5.77 2.32 -11.72
CA LEU A 158 -4.45 2.83 -12.15
C LEU A 158 -4.60 3.77 -13.35
N LYS A 159 -5.50 3.45 -14.29
CA LYS A 159 -5.78 4.33 -15.43
C LYS A 159 -6.40 5.67 -14.99
N SER A 160 -7.34 5.67 -14.05
CA SER A 160 -7.97 6.91 -13.58
C SER A 160 -6.98 7.84 -12.85
N LEU A 161 -5.92 7.26 -12.28
CA LEU A 161 -4.83 7.97 -11.62
C LEU A 161 -3.65 8.34 -12.53
N ASP A 162 -3.68 7.95 -13.81
CA ASP A 162 -2.52 8.03 -14.72
C ASP A 162 -1.27 7.29 -14.18
N ALA A 163 -1.50 6.17 -13.48
CA ALA A 163 -0.50 5.41 -12.72
C ALA A 163 -0.17 4.03 -13.35
N GLU A 164 -0.42 3.85 -14.64
CA GLU A 164 -0.17 2.57 -15.34
C GLU A 164 1.34 2.25 -15.53
N ARG A 165 2.26 3.17 -15.22
CA ARG A 165 3.71 3.07 -15.52
C ARG A 165 4.64 3.56 -14.41
#